data_AF-A0A060W118-F1
#
_entry.id   AF-A0A060W118-F1
#
_cell.length_a   1.000
_cell.length_b   1.000
_cell.length_c   1.000
_cell.angle_alpha   90.00
_cell.angle_beta   90.00
_cell.angle_gamma   90.00
#
_symmetry.space_group_name_H-M   'P 1'
#
loop_
_entity.id
_entity.type
_entity.pdbx_description
1 polymer ?
#
loop_
_entity_poly.entity_id
_entity_poly.type
_entity_poly.pdbx_seq_one_letter_code
_entity_poly.pdbx_strand_id
1 'polypeptide(L)'
;MTLSPTGESMQGSTQLSLSASSQRATPLCQWGRSFIQVCKGIDGQLHVNLLCSVNVSEPPLGTLPDMESTEAVRLLKSTRDSDKHLFLPVGFHKPHIPFRFPQDFLKLYPLDKMTLASDPDVPKGLPSMTYNPWTDIRKMFKL
;
A
#
# COMPACT_ATOMS: atom_id res chain seq x y z
N MET A 1 -36.55 58.53 -11.85
CA MET A 1 -37.08 57.28 -12.41
C MET A 1 -35.89 56.40 -12.76
N THR A 2 -35.65 55.36 -11.96
CA THR A 2 -35.46 53.95 -12.39
C THR A 2 -35.03 53.71 -13.84
N LEU A 3 -34.04 52.88 -14.21
CA LEU A 3 -33.39 51.70 -13.62
C LEU A 3 -32.09 51.41 -14.40
N SER A 4 -31.12 50.71 -13.81
CA SER A 4 -30.63 49.39 -14.32
C SER A 4 -29.51 48.80 -13.45
N PRO A 5 -29.31 47.47 -13.51
CA PRO A 5 -28.82 46.64 -12.41
C PRO A 5 -27.37 46.18 -12.61
N THR A 6 -26.67 45.89 -11.52
CA THR A 6 -25.54 44.95 -11.52
C THR A 6 -25.67 44.06 -10.30
N GLY A 7 -26.01 42.79 -10.55
CA GLY A 7 -25.89 41.73 -9.57
C GLY A 7 -24.41 41.40 -9.39
N GLU A 8 -23.93 41.48 -8.15
CA GLU A 8 -22.61 41.02 -7.77
C GLU A 8 -22.75 39.83 -6.83
N SER A 9 -22.12 38.73 -7.25
CA SER A 9 -22.03 37.44 -6.57
C SER A 9 -21.24 37.58 -5.27
N MET A 10 -21.89 37.37 -4.13
CA MET A 10 -21.20 37.23 -2.84
C MET A 10 -20.45 35.90 -2.76
N GLN A 11 -19.18 35.90 -3.14
CA GLN A 11 -18.22 34.89 -2.70
C GLN A 11 -17.62 35.36 -1.37
N GLY A 12 -18.16 34.82 -0.27
CA GLY A 12 -17.63 35.01 1.08
C GLY A 12 -16.34 34.21 1.25
N SER A 13 -15.21 34.91 1.29
CA SER A 13 -13.89 34.36 1.60
C SER A 13 -13.75 34.11 3.10
N THR A 14 -14.13 32.92 3.58
CA THR A 14 -13.71 32.47 4.91
C THR A 14 -12.34 31.79 4.78
N GLN A 15 -11.27 32.54 5.03
CA GLN A 15 -9.92 31.99 5.12
C GLN A 15 -9.83 31.03 6.31
N LEU A 16 -9.65 29.73 6.03
CA LEU A 16 -9.09 28.80 6.99
C LEU A 16 -7.58 29.09 7.09
N SER A 17 -7.16 29.64 8.22
CA SER A 17 -5.76 29.79 8.61
C SER A 17 -5.16 28.41 8.89
N LEU A 18 -4.70 27.73 7.85
CA LEU A 18 -3.75 26.64 7.97
C LEU A 18 -2.44 27.24 8.49
N SER A 19 -2.17 27.07 9.78
CA SER A 19 -0.86 27.38 10.36
C SER A 19 0.18 26.49 9.69
N ALA A 20 0.90 27.07 8.73
CA ALA A 20 2.09 26.51 8.12
C ALA A 20 3.18 26.39 9.20
N SER A 21 3.15 25.31 9.96
CA SER A 21 4.19 25.00 10.94
C SER A 21 4.40 23.50 10.96
N SER A 22 5.54 23.11 10.40
CA SER A 22 6.14 21.77 10.46
C SER A 22 5.58 20.71 9.50
N GLN A 23 5.61 21.01 8.20
CA GLN A 23 5.84 19.97 7.19
C GLN A 23 7.30 20.05 6.73
N ARG A 24 8.22 19.75 7.65
CA ARG A 24 9.53 19.26 7.21
C ARG A 24 9.32 17.78 6.89
N ALA A 25 8.75 17.51 5.72
CA ALA A 25 8.72 16.17 5.18
C ALA A 25 10.17 15.67 5.14
N THR A 26 10.51 14.75 6.04
CA THR A 26 11.74 13.99 5.91
C THR A 26 11.73 13.31 4.54
N PRO A 27 12.87 13.21 3.84
CA PRO A 27 12.95 12.53 2.55
C PRO A 27 12.69 11.01 2.65
N LEU A 28 12.32 10.52 3.84
CA LEU A 28 12.10 9.10 4.15
C LEU A 28 10.72 8.58 3.73
N CYS A 29 9.74 9.44 3.44
CA CYS A 29 8.47 9.09 2.81
C CYS A 29 8.55 9.26 1.28
N GLN A 30 9.65 8.81 0.67
CA GLN A 30 9.63 8.55 -0.76
C GLN A 30 8.86 7.25 -1.00
N TRP A 31 7.96 7.31 -1.97
CA TRP A 31 7.28 6.22 -2.69
C TRP A 31 8.22 5.14 -3.27
N GLY A 32 9.41 4.92 -2.70
CA GLY A 32 10.49 4.05 -3.18
C GLY A 32 10.85 2.87 -2.27
N ARG A 33 10.25 2.72 -1.08
CA ARG A 33 10.56 1.58 -0.17
C ARG A 33 9.92 0.24 -0.56
N SER A 34 9.01 0.21 -1.54
CA SER A 34 8.40 -1.05 -1.99
C SER A 34 9.34 -1.87 -2.88
N PHE A 35 10.25 -1.20 -3.61
CA PHE A 35 11.13 -1.80 -4.62
C PHE A 35 12.59 -2.01 -4.19
N ILE A 36 12.89 -1.88 -2.89
CA ILE A 36 14.23 -2.22 -2.38
C ILE A 36 14.47 -3.72 -2.48
N GLN A 37 15.70 -4.09 -2.83
CA GLN A 37 16.16 -5.48 -2.87
C GLN A 37 16.32 -6.00 -1.44
N VAL A 38 15.54 -7.01 -1.07
CA VAL A 38 15.49 -7.55 0.30
C VAL A 38 15.38 -9.06 0.31
N CYS A 39 14.88 -9.64 -0.77
CA CYS A 39 14.63 -11.07 -0.85
C CYS A 39 15.94 -11.75 -1.16
N LYS A 40 16.42 -12.61 -0.27
CA LYS A 40 17.60 -13.45 -0.52
C LYS A 40 17.26 -14.42 -1.65
N GLY A 41 17.96 -14.31 -2.77
CA GLY A 41 17.91 -15.28 -3.87
C GLY A 41 18.68 -16.55 -3.51
N ILE A 42 18.59 -17.55 -4.39
CA ILE A 42 19.37 -18.80 -4.27
C ILE A 42 20.87 -18.49 -4.30
N ASP A 43 21.26 -17.47 -5.06
CA ASP A 43 22.65 -17.00 -5.22
C ASP A 43 23.17 -16.22 -4.00
N GLY A 44 22.37 -16.07 -2.94
CA GLY A 44 22.72 -15.29 -1.75
C GLY A 44 22.68 -13.77 -1.94
N GLN A 45 22.41 -13.29 -3.16
CA GLN A 45 22.21 -11.87 -3.46
C GLN A 45 20.79 -11.41 -3.09
N LEU A 46 20.60 -10.08 -2.96
CA LEU A 46 19.31 -9.48 -2.65
C LEU A 46 18.59 -9.11 -3.95
N HIS A 47 17.35 -9.59 -4.10
CA HIS A 47 16.51 -9.37 -5.26
C HIS A 47 15.15 -8.79 -4.86
N VAL A 48 14.42 -8.35 -5.89
CA VAL A 48 13.00 -8.00 -5.79
C VAL A 48 12.23 -9.18 -6.38
N ASN A 49 12.03 -10.22 -5.56
CA ASN A 49 11.28 -11.40 -5.96
C ASN A 49 9.79 -11.18 -5.71
N LEU A 50 8.95 -11.76 -6.57
CA LEU A 50 7.50 -11.72 -6.43
C LEU A 50 7.06 -12.29 -5.08
N LEU A 51 7.60 -13.45 -4.70
CA LEU A 51 7.36 -14.08 -3.40
C LEU A 51 8.58 -13.83 -2.51
N CYS A 52 8.36 -13.22 -1.35
CA CYS A 52 9.44 -12.74 -0.50
C CYS A 52 9.10 -12.90 0.98
N SER A 53 9.41 -14.07 1.52
CA SER A 53 9.31 -14.34 2.96
C SER A 53 10.53 -13.77 3.68
N VAL A 54 10.34 -12.73 4.48
CA VAL A 54 11.44 -12.02 5.17
C VAL A 54 11.40 -12.25 6.67
N ASN A 55 12.57 -12.22 7.30
CA ASN A 55 12.69 -12.02 8.74
C ASN A 55 12.77 -10.50 8.99
N VAL A 56 11.77 -9.92 9.66
CA VAL A 56 11.64 -8.46 9.82
C VAL A 56 12.80 -7.87 10.63
N SER A 57 13.40 -8.67 11.52
CA SER A 57 14.54 -8.27 12.34
C SER A 57 15.85 -8.16 11.57
N GLU A 58 15.94 -8.72 10.36
CA GLU A 58 17.15 -8.66 9.55
C GLU A 58 17.24 -7.34 8.77
N PRO A 59 18.43 -6.70 8.73
CA PRO A 59 18.66 -5.54 7.86
C PRO A 59 18.50 -5.95 6.38
N PRO A 60 17.99 -5.06 5.50
CA PRO A 60 17.88 -3.61 5.66
C PRO A 60 16.53 -3.09 6.18
N LEU A 61 15.57 -3.98 6.53
CA LEU A 61 14.17 -3.56 6.60
C LEU A 61 13.71 -3.03 7.94
N GLY A 62 14.00 -3.73 9.04
CA GLY A 62 13.59 -3.35 10.41
C GLY A 62 12.08 -3.26 10.66
N THR A 63 11.26 -3.06 9.62
CA THR A 63 9.80 -2.87 9.64
C THR A 63 9.22 -3.12 8.24
N LEU A 64 7.90 -3.23 8.13
CA LEU A 64 7.15 -3.30 6.87
C LEU A 64 6.18 -2.12 6.76
N PRO A 65 5.83 -1.66 5.55
CA PRO A 65 4.91 -0.53 5.37
C PRO A 65 3.57 -0.69 6.10
N ASP A 66 3.04 -1.91 6.13
CA ASP A 66 1.79 -2.22 6.81
C ASP A 66 1.95 -2.27 8.34
N MET A 67 3.13 -2.65 8.85
CA MET A 67 3.43 -2.59 10.27
C MET A 67 3.51 -1.14 10.74
N GLU A 68 4.10 -0.24 9.96
CA GLU A 68 4.09 1.20 10.24
C GLU A 68 2.66 1.77 10.20
N SER A 69 1.82 1.28 9.28
CA SER A 69 0.41 1.68 9.18
C SER A 69 -0.41 1.29 10.43
N THR A 70 0.03 0.30 11.20
CA THR A 70 -0.61 -0.04 12.50
C THR A 70 -0.41 1.02 13.58
N GLU A 71 0.42 2.04 13.34
CA GLU A 71 0.52 3.23 14.20
C GLU A 71 -0.83 3.96 14.36
N ALA A 72 -1.77 3.72 13.44
CA ALA A 72 -3.17 4.11 13.59
C ALA A 72 -3.78 3.71 14.95
N VAL A 73 -3.37 2.58 15.53
CA VAL A 73 -3.82 2.16 16.86
C VAL A 73 -3.36 3.14 17.94
N ARG A 74 -2.16 3.72 17.82
CA ARG A 74 -1.68 4.73 18.77
C ARG A 74 -2.50 6.02 18.66
N LEU A 75 -2.85 6.44 17.44
CA LEU A 75 -3.74 7.59 17.20
C LEU A 75 -5.15 7.38 17.74
N LEU A 76 -5.70 6.17 17.62
CA LEU A 76 -6.99 5.81 18.23
C LEU A 76 -6.92 5.90 19.76
N LYS A 77 -5.83 5.40 20.37
CA LYS A 77 -5.63 5.46 21.81
C LYS A 77 -5.45 6.89 22.33
N SER A 78 -4.73 7.76 21.60
CA SER A 78 -4.52 9.16 22.02
C SER A 78 -5.77 10.03 21.87
N THR A 79 -6.67 9.67 20.96
CA THR A 79 -7.88 10.45 20.66
C THR A 79 -9.09 9.96 21.46
N ARG A 80 -8.96 8.83 22.17
CA ARG A 80 -10.02 8.20 22.98
C ARG A 80 -10.68 9.17 23.96
N ASP A 81 -9.87 10.01 24.62
CA ASP A 81 -10.31 10.91 25.69
C ASP A 81 -10.61 12.32 25.15
N SER A 82 -10.67 12.51 23.83
CA SER A 82 -11.00 13.78 23.20
C SER A 82 -12.47 13.85 22.81
N ASP A 83 -13.12 14.99 23.04
CA ASP A 83 -14.51 15.26 22.63
C ASP A 83 -14.68 15.54 21.12
N LYS A 84 -13.63 15.28 20.32
CA LYS A 84 -13.62 15.57 18.88
C LYS A 84 -13.94 14.31 18.07
N HIS A 85 -14.81 14.47 17.08
CA HIS A 85 -15.08 13.41 16.11
C HIS A 85 -13.82 13.12 15.29
N LEU A 86 -13.41 11.85 15.24
CA LEU A 86 -12.23 11.40 14.51
C LEU A 86 -12.64 10.73 13.19
N PHE A 87 -12.03 11.16 12.09
CA PHE A 87 -12.04 10.44 10.82
C PHE A 87 -10.61 9.98 10.51
N LEU A 88 -10.36 8.66 10.56
CA LEU A 88 -9.04 8.08 10.37
C LEU A 88 -9.07 6.99 9.27
N PRO A 89 -8.67 7.32 8.04
CA PRO A 89 -8.51 6.32 6.99
C PRO A 89 -7.20 5.54 7.20
N VAL A 90 -7.28 4.21 7.20
CA VAL A 90 -6.12 3.30 7.28
C VAL A 90 -6.13 2.40 6.06
N GLY A 91 -5.10 2.50 5.22
CA GLY A 91 -4.95 1.72 4.00
C GLY A 91 -3.76 0.78 4.09
N PHE A 92 -4.02 -0.53 4.05
CA PHE A 92 -2.98 -1.55 3.98
C PHE A 92 -2.53 -1.77 2.53
N HIS A 93 -1.24 -2.00 2.33
CA HIS A 93 -0.65 -2.25 1.02
C HIS A 93 -0.73 -3.73 0.62
N LYS A 94 -0.62 -4.69 1.54
CA LYS A 94 -0.82 -6.12 1.22
C LYS A 94 -2.31 -6.38 0.95
N PRO A 95 -2.65 -7.21 -0.05
CA PRO A 95 -1.80 -8.19 -0.75
C PRO A 95 -1.18 -7.70 -2.08
N HIS A 96 -0.99 -6.40 -2.31
CA HIS A 96 -0.38 -5.93 -3.55
C HIS A 96 1.06 -6.46 -3.74
N ILE A 97 1.41 -6.79 -4.97
CA ILE A 97 2.74 -7.26 -5.39
C ILE A 97 3.83 -6.18 -5.14
N PRO A 98 5.07 -6.55 -4.79
CA PRO A 98 5.56 -7.90 -4.49
C PRO A 98 5.02 -8.43 -3.16
N PHE A 99 4.84 -9.74 -3.04
CA PHE A 99 4.41 -10.43 -1.82
C PHE A 99 5.54 -10.53 -0.79
N ARG A 100 5.91 -9.39 -0.22
CA ARG A 100 6.77 -9.28 0.97
C ARG A 100 5.97 -9.43 2.26
N PHE A 101 6.27 -10.44 3.07
CA PHE A 101 5.61 -10.70 4.37
C PHE A 101 6.53 -11.48 5.33
N PRO A 102 6.25 -11.48 6.65
CA PRO A 102 7.03 -12.24 7.62
C PRO A 102 6.97 -13.76 7.40
N GLN A 103 8.08 -14.46 7.57
CA GLN A 103 8.18 -15.91 7.36
C GLN A 103 7.16 -16.73 8.17
N ASP A 104 6.71 -16.24 9.32
CA ASP A 104 5.75 -16.95 10.17
C ASP A 104 4.41 -17.21 9.47
N PHE A 105 3.98 -16.32 8.58
CA PHE A 105 2.74 -16.52 7.81
C PHE A 105 2.87 -17.64 6.77
N LEU A 106 4.09 -17.96 6.32
CA LEU A 106 4.31 -19.06 5.39
C LEU A 106 4.02 -20.41 6.04
N LYS A 107 4.29 -20.55 7.35
CA LYS A 107 4.06 -21.78 8.12
C LYS A 107 2.57 -22.15 8.19
N LEU A 108 1.68 -21.19 8.02
CA LEU A 108 0.22 -21.40 8.04
C LEU A 108 -0.28 -22.14 6.78
N TYR A 109 0.47 -22.07 5.68
CA TYR A 109 0.06 -22.59 4.37
C TYR A 109 1.14 -23.54 3.81
N PRO A 110 1.20 -24.80 4.29
CA PRO A 110 2.13 -25.79 3.74
C PRO A 110 1.77 -26.13 2.29
N LEU A 111 2.79 -26.22 1.44
CA LEU A 111 2.62 -26.45 0.00
C LEU A 111 1.86 -27.74 -0.31
N ASP A 112 2.07 -28.80 0.48
CA ASP A 112 1.43 -30.10 0.29
C ASP A 112 -0.10 -30.06 0.46
N LYS A 113 -0.62 -29.07 1.19
CA LYS A 113 -2.06 -28.88 1.41
C LYS A 113 -2.68 -27.90 0.42
N MET A 114 -1.88 -27.26 -0.44
CA MET A 114 -2.36 -26.26 -1.37
C MET A 114 -2.80 -26.93 -2.68
N THR A 115 -4.11 -26.93 -2.94
CA THR A 115 -4.65 -27.37 -4.23
C THR A 115 -4.53 -26.26 -5.27
N LEU A 116 -4.33 -26.63 -6.53
CA LEU A 116 -4.44 -25.69 -7.64
C LEU A 116 -5.88 -25.17 -7.75
N ALA A 117 -6.07 -24.10 -8.53
CA ALA A 117 -7.40 -23.64 -8.91
C ALA A 117 -8.17 -24.78 -9.61
N SER A 118 -9.49 -24.84 -9.39
CA SER A 118 -10.34 -25.89 -9.96
C SER A 118 -10.26 -25.96 -11.49
N ASP A 119 -10.12 -24.80 -12.14
CA ASP A 119 -10.03 -24.66 -13.59
C ASP A 119 -8.74 -23.91 -13.96
N PRO A 120 -7.60 -24.60 -14.10
CA PRO A 120 -6.31 -23.96 -14.39
C PRO A 120 -6.16 -23.53 -15.85
N ASP A 121 -6.94 -24.14 -16.75
CA ASP A 121 -6.83 -23.93 -18.20
C ASP A 121 -7.68 -22.75 -18.67
N VAL A 122 -7.21 -22.07 -19.72
CA VAL A 122 -7.97 -21.00 -20.36
C VAL A 122 -9.20 -21.62 -21.05
N PRO A 123 -10.43 -21.19 -20.73
CA PRO A 123 -11.63 -21.74 -21.36
C PRO A 123 -11.63 -21.54 -22.87
N LYS A 124 -11.96 -22.58 -23.63
CA LYS A 124 -12.00 -22.53 -25.12
C LYS A 124 -12.95 -21.46 -25.68
N GLY A 125 -13.97 -21.09 -24.92
CA GLY A 125 -14.94 -20.04 -25.29
C GLY A 125 -14.54 -18.63 -24.90
N LEU A 126 -13.39 -18.43 -24.23
CA LEU A 126 -12.95 -17.12 -23.78
C LEU A 126 -12.33 -16.33 -24.96
N PRO A 127 -12.88 -15.17 -25.35
CA PRO A 127 -12.30 -14.36 -26.41
C PRO A 127 -10.97 -13.74 -25.97
N SER A 128 -9.99 -13.70 -26.87
CA SER A 128 -8.63 -13.22 -26.55
C SER A 128 -8.59 -11.79 -26.01
N MET A 129 -9.55 -10.94 -26.37
CA MET A 129 -9.64 -9.55 -25.89
C MET A 129 -9.98 -9.45 -24.40
N THR A 130 -10.58 -10.49 -23.83
CA THR A 130 -10.95 -10.54 -22.40
C THR A 130 -9.87 -11.17 -21.53
N TYR A 131 -8.84 -11.74 -22.15
CA TYR A 131 -7.75 -12.39 -21.44
C TYR A 131 -6.66 -11.39 -21.05
N ASN A 132 -6.37 -11.28 -19.75
CA ASN A 132 -5.30 -10.44 -19.25
C ASN A 132 -3.96 -11.23 -19.24
N PRO A 133 -2.90 -10.77 -19.90
CA PRO A 133 -1.61 -11.49 -19.96
C PRO A 133 -0.75 -11.38 -18.68
N TRP A 134 -1.18 -10.67 -17.63
CA TRP A 134 -0.49 -10.47 -16.34
C TRP A 134 1.01 -10.18 -16.47
N THR A 135 1.36 -9.21 -17.32
CA THR A 135 2.77 -8.88 -17.62
C THR A 135 3.53 -8.29 -16.43
N ASP A 136 2.84 -7.71 -15.46
CA ASP A 136 3.45 -7.13 -14.25
C ASP A 136 4.16 -8.19 -13.40
N ILE A 137 3.53 -9.36 -13.25
CA ILE A 137 4.11 -10.48 -12.50
C ILE A 137 5.38 -11.00 -13.19
N ARG A 138 5.34 -11.09 -14.53
CA ARG A 138 6.47 -11.58 -15.33
C ARG A 138 7.71 -10.71 -15.21
N LYS A 139 7.54 -9.38 -15.09
CA LYS A 139 8.66 -8.44 -14.87
C LYS A 139 9.36 -8.63 -13.52
N MET A 140 8.67 -9.21 -12.53
CA MET A 140 9.17 -9.42 -11.17
C MET A 140 9.76 -10.82 -10.93
N PHE A 141 9.66 -11.73 -11.91
CA PHE A 141 10.28 -13.04 -11.84
C PHE A 141 11.73 -12.93 -12.35
N LYS A 142 12.66 -12.65 -11.44
CA LYS A 142 14.10 -12.72 -11.73
C LYS A 142 14.61 -14.05 -11.14
N LEU A 143 14.98 -14.97 -12.03
CA LEU A 143 15.70 -16.20 -11.68
C LEU A 143 17.08 -15.84 -11.13
#